data_AF-A0A1R3RUK1-F1
#
_entry.id   AF-A0A1R3RUK1-F1
#
_cell.length_a   1.000
_cell.length_b   1.000
_cell.length_c   1.000
_cell.angle_alpha   90.00
_cell.angle_beta   90.00
_cell.angle_gamma   90.00
#
_symmetry.space_group_name_H-M   'P 1'
#
loop_
_entity.id
_entity.type
_entity.pdbx_description
1 polymer ?
#
loop_
_entity_poly.entity_id
_entity_poly.type
_entity_poly.pdbx_seq_one_letter_code
_entity_poly.pdbx_strand_id
1 'polypeptide(L)'
;MANPLDTDAGSELFSSYETELKLVQADLNQKLDQIAESSGEQRKSAIRQAERALDEATELLDQMRMEKQNIPSAARSKINTRVRNYATDIDEAKRKLRSLSDDRKALFGDRYTDDPQDEHLEQRQQLLSGTERLERSSARLQESQRIALETEDIGRNTLADLNQQRETIMNARGRLLESEGYVDTSIKTLRGMARRMATNRLITIAIITVLILLIFAVIYSKFH
;
A
#
# COMPACT_ATOMS: atom_id res chain seq x y z
N MET A 1 -14.89 11.46 -20.56
CA MET A 1 -13.46 11.80 -20.58
C MET A 1 -13.21 12.58 -19.30
N ALA A 2 -12.39 12.07 -18.38
CA ALA A 2 -12.07 12.79 -17.14
C ALA A 2 -11.24 14.04 -17.49
N ASN A 3 -11.60 15.18 -16.91
CA ASN A 3 -10.90 16.45 -17.12
C ASN A 3 -9.49 16.34 -16.48
N PRO A 4 -8.40 16.66 -17.18
CA PRO A 4 -7.04 16.62 -16.60
C PRO A 4 -6.88 17.50 -15.34
N LEU A 5 -7.73 18.50 -15.16
CA LEU A 5 -7.78 19.31 -13.94
C LEU A 5 -8.36 18.54 -12.72
N ASP A 6 -9.34 17.67 -12.93
CA ASP A 6 -9.91 16.83 -11.86
C ASP A 6 -8.91 15.75 -11.40
N THR A 7 -8.02 15.31 -12.29
CA THR A 7 -7.01 14.30 -11.96
C THR A 7 -5.88 14.83 -11.08
N ASP A 8 -5.56 16.12 -11.18
CA ASP A 8 -4.55 16.77 -10.34
C ASP A 8 -5.14 17.09 -8.97
N ALA A 9 -6.37 17.63 -8.94
CA ALA A 9 -7.11 17.92 -7.70
C ALA A 9 -7.31 16.66 -6.83
N GLY A 10 -7.68 15.52 -7.43
CA GLY A 10 -7.83 14.27 -6.67
C GLY A 10 -6.50 13.71 -6.13
N SER A 11 -5.38 14.02 -6.78
CA SER A 11 -4.04 13.66 -6.27
C SER A 11 -3.60 14.58 -5.13
N GLU A 12 -3.91 15.88 -5.20
CA GLU A 12 -3.62 16.85 -4.15
C GLU A 12 -4.43 16.59 -2.88
N LEU A 13 -5.74 16.35 -3.00
CA LEU A 13 -6.62 16.00 -1.88
C LEU A 13 -6.15 14.71 -1.19
N PHE A 14 -5.84 13.68 -1.97
CA PHE A 14 -5.28 12.45 -1.43
C PHE A 14 -3.97 12.69 -0.67
N SER A 15 -3.09 13.55 -1.18
CA SER A 15 -1.84 13.90 -0.50
C SER A 15 -2.05 14.71 0.79
N SER A 16 -3.09 15.55 0.84
CA SER A 16 -3.49 16.28 2.04
C SER A 16 -3.94 15.30 3.12
N TYR A 17 -4.91 14.44 2.80
CA TYR A 17 -5.41 13.43 3.73
C TYR A 17 -4.32 12.48 4.20
N GLU A 18 -3.38 12.12 3.34
CA GLU A 18 -2.25 11.29 3.75
C GLU A 18 -1.33 11.99 4.74
N THR A 19 -1.07 13.29 4.54
CA THR A 19 -0.26 14.08 5.47
C THR A 19 -0.92 14.15 6.84
N GLU A 20 -2.22 14.42 6.85
CA GLU A 20 -3.04 14.48 8.07
C GLU A 20 -3.08 13.13 8.78
N LEU A 21 -3.29 12.04 8.03
CA LEU A 21 -3.31 10.69 8.58
C LEU A 21 -1.98 10.34 9.27
N LYS A 22 -0.84 10.71 8.68
CA LYS A 22 0.48 10.47 9.31
C LYS A 22 0.64 11.22 10.62
N LEU A 23 0.12 12.45 10.70
CA LEU A 23 0.16 13.25 11.94
C LEU A 23 -0.70 12.60 13.02
N VAL A 24 -1.93 12.20 12.67
CA VAL A 24 -2.84 11.53 13.60
C VAL A 24 -2.30 10.17 14.05
N GLN A 25 -1.68 9.39 13.14
CA GLN A 25 -1.01 8.14 13.50
C GLN A 25 0.16 8.35 14.48
N ALA A 26 0.95 9.41 14.30
CA ALA A 26 2.02 9.74 15.23
C ALA A 26 1.48 10.11 16.61
N ASP A 27 0.44 10.95 16.68
CA ASP A 27 -0.24 11.31 17.94
C ASP A 27 -0.89 10.08 18.61
N LEU A 28 -1.56 9.23 17.84
CA LEU A 28 -2.15 7.98 18.33
C LEU A 28 -1.09 7.07 18.96
N ASN A 29 0.04 6.84 18.27
CA ASN A 29 1.13 6.02 18.80
C ASN A 29 1.72 6.59 20.08
N GLN A 30 1.93 7.91 20.13
CA GLN A 30 2.40 8.59 21.35
C GLN A 30 1.42 8.40 22.52
N LYS A 31 0.11 8.53 22.28
CA LYS A 31 -0.91 8.29 23.32
C LYS A 31 -0.94 6.83 23.76
N LEU A 32 -0.78 5.87 22.84
CA LEU A 32 -0.73 4.45 23.17
C LEU A 32 0.43 4.12 24.11
N ASP A 33 1.59 4.73 23.88
CA ASP A 33 2.76 4.55 24.75
C ASP A 33 2.54 5.25 26.10
N GLN A 34 1.93 6.44 26.12
CA GLN A 34 1.53 7.12 27.35
C GLN A 34 0.53 6.30 28.20
N ILE A 35 -0.37 5.54 27.57
CA ILE A 35 -1.32 4.67 28.28
C ILE A 35 -0.59 3.52 29.00
N ALA A 36 0.52 3.04 28.45
CA ALA A 36 1.33 1.99 29.07
C ALA A 36 2.05 2.47 30.34
N GLU A 37 2.44 3.75 30.37
CA GLU A 37 3.18 4.36 31.50
C GLU A 37 2.27 5.01 32.56
N SER A 38 1.04 5.38 32.18
CA SER A 38 0.12 6.12 33.06
C SER A 38 -0.79 5.21 33.88
N SER A 39 -1.23 5.70 35.04
CA SER A 39 -2.15 5.00 35.95
C SER A 39 -3.34 5.88 36.36
N GLY A 40 -4.39 5.26 36.92
CA GLY A 40 -5.56 5.97 37.46
C GLY A 40 -6.33 6.83 36.45
N GLU A 41 -6.69 8.06 36.84
CA GLU A 41 -7.48 8.99 36.02
C GLU A 41 -6.70 9.50 34.79
N GLN A 42 -5.37 9.64 34.91
CA GLN A 42 -4.52 10.04 33.78
C GLN A 42 -4.56 8.99 32.67
N ARG A 43 -4.51 7.71 33.02
CA ARG A 43 -4.67 6.60 32.06
C ARG A 43 -6.05 6.62 31.39
N LYS A 44 -7.11 6.89 32.16
CA LYS A 44 -8.48 6.98 31.62
C LYS A 44 -8.65 8.16 30.66
N SER A 45 -8.01 9.28 30.94
CA SER A 45 -7.96 10.42 30.01
C SER A 45 -7.20 10.07 28.74
N ALA A 46 -6.02 9.44 28.86
CA ALA A 46 -5.19 9.04 27.73
C ALA A 46 -5.90 8.03 26.80
N ILE A 47 -6.61 7.04 27.37
CA ILE A 47 -7.43 6.09 26.59
C ILE A 47 -8.50 6.82 25.77
N ARG A 48 -9.28 7.73 26.39
CA ARG A 48 -10.32 8.51 25.67
C ARG A 48 -9.75 9.43 24.59
N GLN A 49 -8.51 9.88 24.74
CA GLN A 49 -7.84 10.67 23.70
C GLN A 49 -7.33 9.77 22.57
N ALA A 50 -6.81 8.59 22.87
CA ALA A 50 -6.40 7.62 21.88
C ALA A 50 -7.59 7.07 21.09
N GLU A 51 -8.74 6.86 21.73
CA GLU A 51 -9.99 6.47 21.04
C GLU A 51 -10.40 7.53 20.00
N ARG A 52 -10.37 8.82 20.38
CA ARG A 52 -10.67 9.92 19.44
C ARG A 52 -9.69 10.02 18.28
N ALA A 53 -8.39 9.89 18.55
CA ALA A 53 -7.37 9.90 17.49
C ALA A 53 -7.51 8.68 16.56
N LEU A 54 -7.92 7.52 17.09
CA LEU A 54 -8.20 6.33 16.28
C LEU A 54 -9.42 6.52 15.37
N ASP A 55 -10.49 7.13 15.89
CA ASP A 55 -11.68 7.45 15.10
C ASP A 55 -11.34 8.43 13.96
N GLU A 56 -10.56 9.48 14.25
CA GLU A 56 -10.08 10.45 13.26
C GLU A 56 -9.20 9.80 12.20
N ALA A 57 -8.25 8.94 12.59
CA ALA A 57 -7.42 8.18 11.65
C ALA A 57 -8.27 7.28 10.74
N THR A 58 -9.32 6.66 11.29
CA THR A 58 -10.24 5.81 10.53
C THR A 58 -11.03 6.62 9.52
N GLU A 59 -11.54 7.80 9.92
CA GLU A 59 -12.25 8.72 9.03
C GLU A 59 -11.35 9.19 7.87
N LEU A 60 -10.12 9.59 8.16
CA LEU A 60 -9.14 10.00 7.14
C LEU A 60 -8.83 8.86 6.16
N LEU A 61 -8.70 7.63 6.65
CA LEU A 61 -8.50 6.46 5.79
C LEU A 61 -9.70 6.24 4.84
N ASP A 62 -10.92 6.44 5.33
CA ASP A 62 -12.13 6.32 4.51
C ASP A 62 -12.24 7.46 3.48
N GLN A 63 -11.87 8.68 3.86
CA GLN A 63 -11.74 9.81 2.92
C GLN A 63 -10.70 9.51 1.82
N MET A 64 -9.54 8.97 2.18
CA MET A 64 -8.52 8.53 1.20
C MET A 64 -9.04 7.43 0.27
N ARG A 65 -9.86 6.49 0.77
CA ARG A 65 -10.47 5.41 -0.03
C ARG A 65 -11.50 5.96 -1.03
N MET A 66 -12.25 6.99 -0.66
CA MET A 66 -13.17 7.69 -1.56
C MET A 66 -12.38 8.43 -2.64
N GLU A 67 -11.37 9.20 -2.26
CA GLU A 67 -10.61 10.03 -3.19
C GLU A 67 -9.79 9.21 -4.21
N LYS A 68 -9.33 8.01 -3.83
CA LYS A 68 -8.59 7.13 -4.76
C LYS A 68 -9.39 6.82 -6.04
N GLN A 69 -10.72 6.89 -6.00
CA GLN A 69 -11.58 6.60 -7.15
C GLN A 69 -11.41 7.66 -8.26
N ASN A 70 -11.08 8.89 -7.88
CA ASN A 70 -10.86 10.03 -8.78
C ASN A 70 -9.47 10.01 -9.44
N ILE A 71 -8.57 9.14 -8.96
CA ILE A 71 -7.18 9.08 -9.44
C ILE A 71 -7.07 8.22 -10.72
N PRO A 72 -6.26 8.61 -11.72
CA PRO A 72 -6.01 7.83 -12.92
C PRO A 72 -5.48 6.42 -12.65
N SER A 73 -5.90 5.45 -13.49
CA SER A 73 -5.54 4.02 -13.33
C SER A 73 -4.03 3.76 -13.26
N ALA A 74 -3.22 4.56 -13.95
CA ALA A 74 -1.76 4.45 -13.96
C ALA A 74 -1.11 4.65 -12.57
N ALA A 75 -1.70 5.48 -11.71
CA ALA A 75 -1.19 5.75 -10.35
C ALA A 75 -1.86 4.88 -9.26
N ARG A 76 -3.01 4.27 -9.56
CA ARG A 76 -3.82 3.50 -8.58
C ARG A 76 -3.07 2.35 -7.92
N SER A 77 -2.19 1.64 -8.65
CA SER A 77 -1.49 0.48 -8.08
C SER A 77 -0.64 0.85 -6.86
N LYS A 78 0.13 1.94 -6.93
CA LYS A 78 0.96 2.40 -5.81
C LYS A 78 0.12 2.93 -4.65
N ILE A 79 -0.96 3.62 -4.97
CA ILE A 79 -1.89 4.19 -3.98
C ILE A 79 -2.66 3.10 -3.24
N ASN A 80 -3.11 2.06 -3.94
CA ASN A 80 -3.77 0.90 -3.31
C ASN A 80 -2.86 0.22 -2.28
N THR A 81 -1.57 0.06 -2.58
CA THR A 81 -0.61 -0.49 -1.61
C THR A 81 -0.47 0.41 -0.39
N ARG A 82 -0.34 1.73 -0.57
CA ARG A 82 -0.26 2.69 0.54
C ARG A 82 -1.49 2.65 1.43
N VAL A 83 -2.69 2.73 0.85
CA VAL A 83 -3.97 2.66 1.58
C VAL A 83 -4.11 1.35 2.34
N ARG A 84 -3.64 0.22 1.78
CA ARG A 84 -3.64 -1.07 2.49
C ARG A 84 -2.69 -1.07 3.68
N ASN A 85 -1.49 -0.51 3.53
CA ASN A 85 -0.54 -0.41 4.63
C ASN A 85 -1.13 0.43 5.77
N TYR A 86 -1.69 1.61 5.45
CA TYR A 86 -2.37 2.44 6.45
C TYR A 86 -3.53 1.74 7.14
N ALA A 87 -4.34 0.99 6.40
CA ALA A 87 -5.41 0.18 6.99
C ALA A 87 -4.86 -0.85 8.00
N THR A 88 -3.74 -1.50 7.66
CA THR A 88 -3.09 -2.48 8.53
C THR A 88 -2.56 -1.80 9.80
N ASP A 89 -1.89 -0.65 9.67
CA ASP A 89 -1.34 0.10 10.80
C ASP A 89 -2.45 0.57 11.77
N ILE A 90 -3.59 1.04 11.23
CA ILE A 90 -4.74 1.47 12.04
C ILE A 90 -5.36 0.26 12.76
N ASP A 91 -5.49 -0.89 12.09
CA ASP A 91 -6.00 -2.11 12.72
C ASP A 91 -5.09 -2.62 13.84
N GLU A 92 -3.76 -2.52 13.68
CA GLU A 92 -2.79 -2.83 14.73
C GLU A 92 -2.94 -1.87 15.93
N ALA A 93 -3.04 -0.57 15.67
CA ALA A 93 -3.24 0.43 16.71
C ALA A 93 -4.57 0.22 17.47
N LYS A 94 -5.65 -0.13 16.75
CA LYS A 94 -6.96 -0.48 17.31
C LYS A 94 -6.88 -1.70 18.24
N ARG A 95 -6.15 -2.74 17.83
CA ARG A 95 -5.93 -3.94 18.66
C ARG A 95 -5.13 -3.60 19.92
N LYS A 96 -4.06 -2.81 19.81
CA LYS A 96 -3.24 -2.35 20.95
C LYS A 96 -4.06 -1.49 21.91
N LEU A 97 -4.89 -0.58 21.41
CA LEU A 97 -5.77 0.25 22.25
C LEU A 97 -6.78 -0.62 23.01
N ARG A 98 -7.37 -1.60 22.34
CA ARG A 98 -8.34 -2.51 22.96
C ARG A 98 -7.72 -3.34 24.08
N SER A 99 -6.54 -3.91 23.87
CA SER A 99 -5.84 -4.67 24.93
C SER A 99 -5.53 -3.79 26.15
N LEU A 100 -5.04 -2.56 25.92
CA LEU A 100 -4.76 -1.61 26.99
C LEU A 100 -6.05 -1.16 27.72
N SER A 101 -7.17 -1.03 27.01
CA SER A 101 -8.45 -0.65 27.58
C SER A 101 -9.10 -1.79 28.38
N ASP A 102 -8.99 -3.04 27.92
CA ASP A 102 -9.56 -4.20 28.60
C ASP A 102 -8.84 -4.52 29.93
N ASP A 103 -7.51 -4.31 30.02
CA ASP A 103 -6.73 -4.43 31.27
C ASP A 103 -7.26 -3.51 32.38
N ARG A 104 -7.81 -2.34 32.02
CA ARG A 104 -8.44 -1.41 32.96
C ARG A 104 -9.62 -2.06 33.69
N LYS A 105 -10.43 -2.83 32.97
CA LYS A 105 -11.66 -3.43 33.51
C LYS A 105 -11.35 -4.59 34.45
N ALA A 106 -10.26 -5.31 34.19
CA ALA A 106 -9.76 -6.36 35.08
C ALA A 106 -9.10 -5.80 36.34
N LEU A 107 -8.30 -4.74 36.23
CA LEU A 107 -7.53 -4.18 37.35
C LEU A 107 -8.37 -3.33 38.33
N PHE A 108 -9.42 -2.65 37.83
CA PHE A 108 -10.29 -1.79 38.66
C PHE A 108 -11.65 -2.42 38.99
N GLY A 109 -12.04 -3.51 38.31
CA GLY A 109 -13.27 -4.25 38.63
C GLY A 109 -13.19 -5.05 39.94
N ASP A 110 -12.00 -5.22 40.50
CA ASP A 110 -11.73 -6.07 41.67
C ASP A 110 -11.48 -5.27 42.96
N ARG A 111 -11.33 -3.93 42.89
CA ARG A 111 -10.90 -3.08 44.02
C ARG A 111 -12.01 -2.27 44.71
N TYR A 112 -13.28 -2.46 44.34
CA TYR A 112 -14.38 -1.59 44.80
C TYR A 112 -15.44 -2.30 45.66
N THR A 113 -15.08 -3.38 46.34
CA THR A 113 -15.94 -4.04 47.33
C THR A 113 -15.10 -4.42 48.55
N ASP A 114 -14.85 -3.45 49.42
CA ASP A 114 -14.40 -3.72 50.79
C ASP A 114 -15.23 -2.84 51.71
N ASP A 115 -16.48 -3.27 51.94
CA ASP A 115 -17.33 -2.79 53.04
C ASP A 115 -17.86 -4.04 53.78
N PRO A 116 -17.53 -4.24 55.06
CA PRO A 116 -17.70 -5.53 55.72
C PRO A 116 -19.07 -5.62 56.40
N GLN A 117 -20.18 -5.71 55.65
CA GLN A 117 -21.49 -6.12 56.20
C GLN A 117 -22.31 -6.90 55.15
N ASP A 118 -22.82 -8.08 55.57
CA ASP A 118 -23.74 -9.01 54.88
C ASP A 118 -23.16 -10.09 53.93
N GLU A 119 -22.64 -11.19 54.50
CA GLU A 119 -22.27 -12.43 53.78
C GLU A 119 -23.41 -13.00 52.89
N HIS A 120 -24.67 -12.78 53.26
CA HIS A 120 -25.82 -13.23 52.46
C HIS A 120 -26.12 -12.34 51.24
N LEU A 121 -25.82 -11.04 51.33
CA LEU A 121 -25.93 -10.12 50.20
C LEU A 121 -24.75 -10.32 49.25
N GLU A 122 -23.57 -10.60 49.82
CA GLU A 122 -22.33 -10.91 49.11
C GLU A 122 -22.48 -12.15 48.23
N GLN A 123 -23.04 -13.25 48.74
CA GLN A 123 -23.24 -14.47 47.95
C GLN A 123 -24.20 -14.26 46.76
N ARG A 124 -25.25 -13.45 46.93
CA ARG A 124 -26.20 -13.12 45.85
C ARG A 124 -25.60 -12.15 44.84
N GLN A 125 -24.83 -11.16 45.29
CA GLN A 125 -24.05 -10.27 44.43
C GLN A 125 -22.95 -11.03 43.68
N GLN A 126 -22.34 -12.05 44.29
CA GLN A 126 -21.31 -12.89 43.68
C GLN A 126 -21.90 -13.77 42.57
N LEU A 127 -23.12 -14.31 42.76
CA LEU A 127 -23.82 -15.05 41.71
C LEU A 127 -24.31 -14.15 40.57
N LEU A 128 -24.86 -12.97 40.88
CA LEU A 128 -25.26 -11.98 39.88
C LEU A 128 -24.05 -11.46 39.09
N SER A 129 -22.95 -11.12 39.75
CA SER A 129 -21.71 -10.69 39.11
C SER A 129 -21.04 -11.83 38.34
N GLY A 130 -21.14 -13.08 38.79
CA GLY A 130 -20.71 -14.26 38.04
C GLY A 130 -21.48 -14.42 36.73
N THR A 131 -22.80 -14.22 36.76
CA THR A 131 -23.68 -14.29 35.58
C THR A 131 -23.40 -13.14 34.61
N GLU A 132 -23.25 -11.92 35.12
CA GLU A 132 -22.97 -10.73 34.31
C GLU A 132 -21.54 -10.76 33.73
N ARG A 133 -20.57 -11.38 34.42
CA ARG A 133 -19.22 -11.66 33.88
C ARG A 133 -19.28 -12.70 32.77
N LEU A 134 -20.09 -13.76 32.92
CA LEU A 134 -20.29 -14.76 31.89
C LEU A 134 -20.95 -14.18 30.64
N GLU A 135 -22.00 -13.38 30.81
CA GLU A 135 -22.68 -12.70 29.70
C GLU A 135 -21.72 -11.77 28.95
N ARG A 136 -20.93 -10.97 29.68
CA ARG A 136 -19.89 -10.12 29.08
C ARG A 136 -18.79 -10.93 28.39
N SER A 137 -18.39 -12.06 28.96
CA SER A 137 -17.40 -12.95 28.35
C SER A 137 -17.95 -13.59 27.07
N SER A 138 -19.22 -14.00 27.07
CA SER A 138 -19.91 -14.54 25.90
C SER A 138 -20.01 -13.49 24.79
N ALA A 139 -20.44 -12.27 25.11
CA ALA A 139 -20.48 -11.16 24.17
C ALA A 139 -19.08 -10.82 23.59
N ARG A 140 -18.04 -10.86 24.43
CA ARG A 140 -16.65 -10.68 23.99
C ARG A 140 -16.17 -11.79 23.07
N LEU A 141 -16.50 -13.05 23.36
CA LEU A 141 -16.16 -14.19 22.50
C LEU A 141 -16.84 -14.09 21.14
N GLN A 142 -18.13 -13.71 21.12
CA GLN A 142 -18.89 -13.52 19.90
C GLN A 142 -18.30 -12.38 19.05
N GLU A 143 -17.91 -11.28 19.69
CA GLU A 143 -17.24 -10.15 19.01
C GLU A 143 -15.84 -10.52 18.52
N SER A 144 -15.06 -11.27 19.31
CA SER A 144 -13.76 -11.79 18.89
C SER A 144 -13.87 -12.74 17.70
N GLN A 145 -14.89 -13.59 17.69
CA GLN A 145 -15.19 -14.47 16.55
C GLN A 145 -15.53 -13.64 15.30
N ARG A 146 -16.37 -12.60 15.45
CA ARG A 146 -16.71 -11.69 14.34
C ARG A 146 -15.46 -11.02 13.76
N ILE A 147 -14.59 -10.49 14.61
CA ILE A 147 -13.35 -9.83 14.19
C ILE A 147 -12.37 -10.83 13.58
N ALA A 148 -12.29 -12.05 14.12
CA ALA A 148 -11.45 -13.10 13.56
C ALA A 148 -11.89 -13.46 12.14
N LEU A 149 -13.19 -13.59 11.90
CA LEU A 149 -13.76 -13.83 10.56
C LEU A 149 -13.50 -12.66 9.61
N GLU A 150 -13.67 -11.42 10.07
CA GLU A 150 -13.34 -10.23 9.29
C GLU A 150 -11.85 -10.18 8.93
N THR A 151 -10.98 -10.54 9.88
CA THR A 151 -9.53 -10.62 9.67
C THR A 151 -9.18 -11.75 8.70
N GLU A 152 -9.86 -12.90 8.77
CA GLU A 152 -9.70 -14.01 7.83
C GLU A 152 -10.09 -13.59 6.40
N ASP A 153 -11.20 -12.87 6.25
CA ASP A 153 -11.65 -12.35 4.96
C ASP A 153 -10.64 -11.33 4.38
N ILE A 154 -10.09 -10.43 5.21
CA ILE A 154 -9.03 -9.49 4.80
C ILE A 154 -7.77 -10.26 4.39
N GLY A 155 -7.37 -11.26 5.17
CA GLY A 155 -6.23 -12.12 4.88
C GLY A 155 -6.40 -12.88 3.56
N ARG A 156 -7.58 -13.45 3.32
CA ARG A 156 -7.94 -14.12 2.07
C ARG A 156 -7.84 -13.18 0.87
N ASN A 157 -8.39 -11.97 0.99
CA ASN A 157 -8.31 -10.96 -0.06
C ASN A 157 -6.87 -10.52 -0.33
N THR A 158 -6.06 -10.39 0.73
CA THR A 158 -4.62 -10.06 0.60
C THR A 158 -3.86 -11.16 -0.13
N LEU A 159 -4.13 -12.44 0.17
CA LEU A 159 -3.54 -13.58 -0.53
C LEU A 159 -3.96 -13.64 -2.00
N ALA A 160 -5.22 -13.33 -2.31
CA ALA A 160 -5.71 -13.24 -3.69
C ALA A 160 -4.96 -12.15 -4.47
N ASP A 161 -4.81 -10.97 -3.87
CA ASP A 161 -4.07 -9.85 -4.47
C ASP A 161 -2.59 -10.18 -4.68
N LEU A 162 -1.94 -10.86 -3.74
CA LEU A 162 -0.55 -11.30 -3.87
C LEU A 162 -0.38 -12.30 -5.01
N ASN A 163 -1.33 -13.22 -5.20
CA ASN A 163 -1.33 -14.13 -6.33
C ASN A 163 -1.48 -13.37 -7.66
N GLN A 164 -2.39 -12.41 -7.75
CA GLN A 164 -2.54 -11.58 -8.95
C GLN A 164 -1.28 -10.75 -9.25
N GLN A 165 -0.63 -10.21 -8.21
CA GLN A 165 0.64 -9.50 -8.35
C GLN A 165 1.76 -10.43 -8.84
N ARG A 166 1.85 -11.65 -8.30
CA ARG A 166 2.81 -12.65 -8.75
C ARG A 166 2.61 -12.96 -10.24
N GLU A 167 1.37 -13.16 -10.68
CA GLU A 167 1.06 -13.40 -12.09
C GLU A 167 1.46 -12.21 -12.96
N THR A 168 1.20 -10.99 -12.52
CA THR A 168 1.63 -9.76 -13.21
C THR A 168 3.15 -9.69 -13.35
N ILE A 169 3.90 -10.00 -12.29
CA ILE A 169 5.37 -10.04 -12.31
C ILE A 169 5.88 -11.14 -13.25
N MET A 170 5.28 -12.33 -13.21
CA MET A 170 5.65 -13.44 -14.11
C MET A 170 5.41 -13.06 -15.58
N ASN A 171 4.27 -12.43 -15.89
CA ASN A 171 3.95 -11.94 -17.23
C ASN A 171 4.90 -10.84 -17.69
N ALA A 172 5.23 -9.88 -16.81
CA ALA A 172 6.20 -8.82 -17.12
C ALA A 172 7.59 -9.41 -17.40
N ARG A 173 8.04 -10.39 -16.60
CA ARG A 173 9.31 -11.07 -16.80
C ARG A 173 9.33 -11.90 -18.09
N GLY A 174 8.23 -12.58 -18.42
CA GLY A 174 8.07 -13.29 -19.68
C GLY A 174 8.19 -12.37 -20.89
N ARG A 175 7.50 -11.22 -20.87
CA ARG A 175 7.59 -10.20 -21.93
C ARG A 175 8.99 -9.60 -22.06
N LEU A 176 9.71 -9.41 -20.95
CA LEU A 176 11.11 -8.95 -20.99
C LEU A 176 12.05 -9.97 -21.65
N LEU A 177 11.92 -11.25 -21.31
CA LEU A 177 12.69 -12.33 -21.95
C LEU A 177 12.36 -12.45 -23.44
N GLU A 178 11.10 -12.28 -23.83
CA GLU A 178 10.69 -12.26 -25.24
C GLU A 178 11.25 -11.03 -25.98
N SER A 179 11.28 -9.86 -25.32
CA SER A 179 11.88 -8.63 -25.85
C SER A 179 13.38 -8.77 -26.13
N GLU A 180 14.14 -9.48 -25.28
CA GLU A 180 15.56 -9.79 -25.55
C GLU A 180 15.74 -10.54 -26.89
N GLY A 181 14.80 -11.41 -27.27
CA GLY A 181 14.82 -12.13 -28.55
C GLY A 181 14.54 -11.25 -29.78
N TYR A 182 13.69 -10.23 -29.64
CA TYR A 182 13.38 -9.29 -30.74
C TYR A 182 14.50 -8.26 -30.97
N VAL A 183 15.25 -7.89 -29.93
CA VAL A 183 16.41 -6.99 -30.06
C VAL A 183 17.52 -7.66 -30.89
N ASP A 184 17.81 -8.94 -30.66
CA ASP A 184 18.86 -9.65 -31.41
C ASP A 184 18.51 -9.80 -32.90
N THR A 185 17.24 -10.08 -33.21
CA THR A 185 16.75 -10.16 -34.60
C THR A 185 16.79 -8.79 -35.31
N SER A 186 16.49 -7.71 -34.58
CA SER A 186 16.56 -6.33 -35.10
C SER A 186 18.01 -5.90 -35.37
N ILE A 187 18.96 -6.29 -34.51
CA ILE A 187 20.39 -6.04 -34.72
C ILE A 187 20.92 -6.82 -35.93
N LYS A 188 20.47 -8.07 -36.13
CA LYS A 188 20.85 -8.90 -37.27
C LYS A 188 20.37 -8.33 -38.61
N THR A 189 19.14 -7.82 -38.67
CA THR A 189 18.59 -7.17 -39.87
C THR A 189 19.27 -5.83 -40.16
N LEU A 190 19.51 -5.00 -39.13
CA LEU A 190 20.26 -3.74 -39.26
C LEU A 190 21.70 -3.97 -39.75
N ARG A 191 22.42 -4.97 -39.23
CA ARG A 191 23.76 -5.34 -39.74
C ARG A 191 23.73 -5.76 -41.21
N GLY A 192 22.69 -6.46 -41.65
CA GLY A 192 22.50 -6.82 -43.05
C GLY A 192 22.33 -5.60 -43.96
N MET A 193 21.54 -4.61 -43.54
CA MET A 193 21.35 -3.35 -44.27
C MET A 193 22.61 -2.48 -44.29
N ALA A 194 23.32 -2.37 -43.16
CA ALA A 194 24.57 -1.61 -43.06
C ALA A 194 25.66 -2.17 -43.98
N ARG A 195 25.79 -3.50 -44.08
CA ARG A 195 26.77 -4.13 -44.97
C ARG A 195 26.44 -3.87 -46.45
N ARG A 196 25.16 -3.98 -46.85
CA ARG A 196 24.70 -3.66 -48.21
C ARG A 196 24.95 -2.19 -48.57
N MET A 197 24.70 -1.27 -47.62
CA MET A 197 24.95 0.16 -47.80
C MET A 197 26.44 0.46 -48.03
N ALA A 198 27.33 -0.15 -47.26
CA ALA A 198 28.78 0.01 -47.43
C ALA A 198 29.27 -0.51 -48.78
N THR A 199 28.79 -1.68 -49.22
CA THR A 199 29.13 -2.25 -50.53
C THR A 199 28.67 -1.35 -51.67
N ASN A 200 27.43 -0.86 -51.63
CA ASN A 200 26.91 0.05 -52.65
C ASN A 200 27.72 1.36 -52.72
N ARG A 201 28.13 1.90 -51.57
CA ARG A 201 28.96 3.11 -51.50
C ARG A 201 30.35 2.89 -52.11
N LEU A 202 30.98 1.74 -51.84
CA LEU A 202 32.26 1.36 -52.44
C LEU A 202 32.16 1.20 -53.97
N ILE A 203 31.12 0.50 -54.45
CA ILE A 203 30.88 0.32 -55.89
C ILE A 203 30.71 1.68 -56.57
N THR A 204 29.95 2.58 -55.96
CA THR A 204 29.71 3.93 -56.51
C THR A 204 31.01 4.72 -56.63
N ILE A 205 31.85 4.70 -55.59
CA ILE A 205 33.16 5.38 -55.62
C ILE A 205 34.06 4.78 -56.71
N ALA A 206 34.09 3.46 -56.85
CA ALA A 206 34.89 2.78 -57.87
C ALA A 206 34.46 3.14 -59.31
N ILE A 207 33.16 3.28 -59.57
CA ILE A 207 32.66 3.69 -60.89
C ILE A 207 33.09 5.12 -61.20
N ILE A 208 32.98 6.04 -60.23
CA ILE A 208 33.37 7.44 -60.41
C ILE A 208 34.88 7.56 -60.68
N THR A 209 35.73 6.83 -59.96
CA THR A 209 37.18 6.86 -60.18
C THR A 209 37.57 6.33 -61.56
N VAL A 210 36.93 5.25 -62.02
CA VAL A 210 37.16 4.69 -63.37
C VAL A 210 36.74 5.69 -64.46
N LEU A 211 35.60 6.36 -64.30
CA LEU A 211 35.15 7.39 -65.25
C LEU A 211 36.13 8.56 -65.34
N ILE A 212 36.65 9.02 -64.21
CA ILE A 212 37.65 10.10 -64.16
C ILE A 212 38.94 9.68 -64.88
N LEU A 213 39.42 8.46 -64.64
CA LEU A 213 40.61 7.93 -65.32
C LEU A 213 40.42 7.83 -66.83
N LEU A 214 39.24 7.40 -67.30
CA LEU A 214 38.90 7.36 -68.72
C LEU A 214 38.91 8.75 -69.34
N ILE A 215 38.35 9.75 -68.66
CA ILE A 215 38.38 11.15 -69.14
C ILE A 215 39.82 11.64 -69.28
N PHE A 216 40.67 11.40 -68.27
CA PHE A 216 42.08 11.76 -68.35
C PHE A 216 42.82 11.03 -69.48
N ALA A 217 42.56 9.73 -69.67
CA ALA A 217 43.17 8.95 -70.74
C ALA A 217 42.80 9.47 -72.14
N VAL A 218 41.53 9.83 -72.35
CA VAL A 218 41.06 10.41 -73.62
C VAL A 218 41.70 11.78 -73.86
N ILE A 219 41.78 12.63 -72.84
CA ILE A 219 42.45 13.94 -72.95
C ILE A 219 43.93 13.74 -73.30
N TYR A 220 44.62 12.84 -72.60
CA TYR A 220 46.03 12.55 -72.88
C TYR A 220 46.23 12.08 -74.32
N SER A 221 45.44 11.10 -74.79
CA SER A 221 45.50 10.60 -76.17
C SER A 221 45.12 11.61 -77.25
N LYS A 222 44.45 12.72 -76.89
CA LYS A 222 44.07 13.78 -77.83
C LYS A 222 45.12 14.89 -77.91
N PHE A 223 45.83 15.14 -76.82
CA PHE A 223 46.81 16.24 -76.69
C PHE A 223 48.28 15.77 -76.75
N HIS A 224 48.52 14.46 -76.79
CA HIS A 224 49.79 13.82 -77.15
C HIS A 224 49.55 12.87 -78.31
#